data_AF-A0A9W6PNR3-F1
#
_entry.id   AF-A0A9W6PNR3-F1
#
_cell.length_a   1.000
_cell.length_b   1.000
_cell.length_c   1.000
_cell.angle_alpha   90.00
_cell.angle_beta   90.00
_cell.angle_gamma   90.00
#
_symmetry.space_group_name_H-M   'P 1'
#
loop_
_entity.id
_entity.type
_entity.pdbx_description
1 polymer ?
#
loop_
_entity_poly.entity_id
_entity_poly.type
_entity_poly.pdbx_seq_one_letter_code
_entity_poly.pdbx_strand_id
1 'polypeptide(L)'
;MSIYTPGELQSLRAAYPHDRVPDDEGDLTLYLATKALAEVTGELADSLAEYRTTGWDSDLADDHVSLLTKPIEPTSIGIDLLRQGGHDVQADLLAITRRTMMRALGSVLEQAENLAVHADGPGRAEAVEHLRQAFEGARVSLTAASELLQRHLETPVPPGVLERSAAARTVSRVLPSGPAARPAPDPSTPAVQAAASSTTAPARR
;
A
#
# COMPACT_ATOMS: atom_id res chain seq x y z
N MET A 1 23.07 -18.24 -8.18
CA MET A 1 23.95 -17.42 -7.32
C MET A 1 23.11 -17.04 -6.13
N SER A 2 23.61 -17.24 -4.92
CA SER A 2 22.85 -16.89 -3.71
C SER A 2 22.85 -15.38 -3.51
N ILE A 3 21.69 -14.79 -3.20
CA ILE A 3 21.54 -13.35 -2.96
C ILE A 3 22.30 -12.92 -1.69
N TYR A 4 22.47 -13.83 -0.73
CA TYR A 4 23.13 -13.58 0.55
C TYR A 4 24.30 -14.53 0.78
N THR A 5 25.41 -13.99 1.25
CA THR A 5 26.57 -14.79 1.64
C THR A 5 26.34 -15.48 2.99
N PRO A 6 27.00 -16.63 3.25
CA PRO A 6 26.92 -17.29 4.55
C PRO A 6 27.32 -16.42 5.74
N GLY A 7 28.23 -15.46 5.53
CA GLY A 7 28.64 -14.49 6.54
C GLY A 7 27.53 -13.51 6.90
N GLU A 8 26.81 -12.98 5.91
CA GLU A 8 25.67 -12.09 6.12
C GLU A 8 24.54 -12.78 6.89
N LEU A 9 24.25 -14.05 6.55
CA LEU A 9 23.30 -14.89 7.29
C LEU A 9 23.70 -15.06 8.75
N GLN A 10 24.99 -15.28 9.04
CA GLN A 10 25.48 -15.43 10.40
C GLN A 10 25.39 -14.12 11.19
N SER A 11 25.77 -13.00 10.57
CA SER A 11 25.62 -11.66 11.16
C SER A 11 24.15 -11.33 11.45
N LEU A 12 23.24 -11.70 10.56
CA LEU A 12 21.80 -11.52 10.74
C LEU A 12 21.25 -12.31 11.93
N ARG A 13 21.60 -13.59 12.05
CA ARG A 13 21.19 -14.41 13.19
C ARG A 13 21.79 -13.92 14.51
N ALA A 14 22.99 -13.33 14.48
CA ALA A 14 23.59 -12.71 15.65
C ALA A 14 22.89 -11.39 16.04
N ALA A 15 22.42 -10.60 15.06
CA ALA A 15 21.69 -9.36 15.29
C ALA A 15 20.26 -9.61 15.82
N TYR A 16 19.63 -10.72 15.43
CA TYR A 16 18.27 -11.10 15.86
C TYR A 16 18.26 -12.49 16.53
N PRO A 17 18.87 -12.65 17.72
CA PRO A 17 19.10 -13.97 18.32
C PRO A 17 17.82 -14.69 18.79
N HIS A 18 16.72 -13.97 18.91
CA HIS A 18 15.42 -14.51 19.33
C HIS A 18 14.46 -14.75 18.15
N ASP A 19 14.85 -14.36 16.94
CA ASP A 19 14.03 -14.51 15.76
C ASP A 19 14.41 -15.75 14.96
N ARG A 20 13.42 -16.40 14.38
CA ARG A 20 13.64 -17.44 13.37
C ARG A 20 13.96 -16.78 12.03
N VAL A 21 15.24 -16.55 11.75
CA VAL A 21 15.72 -16.07 10.44
C VAL A 21 15.53 -17.17 9.39
N PRO A 22 14.81 -16.93 8.27
CA PRO A 22 14.61 -17.92 7.21
C PRO A 22 15.92 -18.31 6.51
N ASP A 23 15.98 -19.57 6.06
CA ASP A 23 17.11 -20.09 5.27
C ASP A 23 16.90 -19.94 3.76
N ASP A 24 15.64 -19.87 3.30
CA ASP A 24 15.30 -19.58 1.90
C ASP A 24 15.60 -18.10 1.58
N GLU A 25 16.24 -17.86 0.44
CA GLU A 25 16.65 -16.50 0.03
C GLU A 25 15.46 -15.57 -0.23
N GLY A 26 14.38 -16.13 -0.77
CA GLY A 26 13.13 -15.43 -0.99
C GLY A 26 12.52 -14.95 0.32
N ASP A 27 12.36 -15.88 1.24
CA ASP A 27 11.77 -15.62 2.55
C ASP A 27 12.68 -14.73 3.42
N LEU A 28 14.00 -14.85 3.29
CA LEU A 28 14.94 -13.95 3.97
C LEU A 28 14.79 -12.50 3.50
N THR A 29 14.65 -12.29 2.19
CA THR A 29 14.43 -10.94 1.64
C THR A 29 13.13 -10.35 2.17
N LEU A 30 12.07 -11.15 2.26
CA LEU A 30 10.80 -10.74 2.89
C LEU A 30 10.96 -10.45 4.38
N TYR A 31 11.73 -11.26 5.11
CA TYR A 31 12.01 -11.06 6.53
C TYR A 31 12.71 -9.71 6.77
N LEU A 32 13.75 -9.40 5.99
CA LEU A 32 14.45 -8.12 6.09
C LEU A 32 13.54 -6.93 5.76
N ALA A 33 12.72 -7.04 4.71
CA ALA A 33 11.73 -6.01 4.38
C ALA A 33 10.70 -5.83 5.50
N THR A 34 10.26 -6.92 6.14
CA THR A 34 9.35 -6.87 7.29
C THR A 34 10.00 -6.16 8.48
N LYS A 35 11.28 -6.41 8.75
CA LYS A 35 12.03 -5.71 9.81
C LYS A 35 12.21 -4.22 9.53
N ALA A 36 12.57 -3.85 8.31
CA ALA A 36 12.69 -2.44 7.92
C ALA A 36 11.35 -1.69 8.04
N LEU A 37 10.24 -2.34 7.66
CA LEU A 37 8.91 -1.75 7.84
C LEU A 37 8.52 -1.62 9.30
N ALA A 38 8.82 -2.63 10.13
CA ALA A 38 8.56 -2.57 11.57
C ALA A 38 9.32 -1.40 12.21
N GLU A 39 10.60 -1.22 11.87
CA GLU A 39 11.42 -0.09 12.32
C GLU A 39 10.81 1.25 11.90
N VAL A 40 10.52 1.45 10.61
CA VAL A 40 9.89 2.68 10.11
C VAL A 40 8.55 2.94 10.80
N THR A 41 7.71 1.92 11.00
CA THR A 41 6.42 2.10 11.70
C THR A 41 6.58 2.43 13.18
N GLY A 42 7.65 1.95 13.82
CA GLY A 42 8.02 2.30 15.19
C GLY A 42 8.46 3.76 15.29
N GLU A 43 9.40 4.18 14.43
CA GLU A 43 9.87 5.57 14.38
C GLU A 43 8.72 6.56 14.06
N LEU A 44 7.79 6.17 13.18
CA LEU A 44 6.58 6.95 12.90
C LEU A 44 5.63 7.03 14.10
N ALA A 45 5.52 5.96 14.90
CA ALA A 45 4.70 5.98 16.10
C ALA A 45 5.28 6.92 17.15
N ASP A 46 6.60 6.90 17.33
CA ASP A 46 7.33 7.77 18.24
C ASP A 46 7.21 9.24 17.81
N SER A 47 7.36 9.51 16.51
CA SER A 47 7.11 10.82 15.89
C SER A 47 5.70 11.34 16.14
N LEU A 48 4.68 10.50 15.94
CA LEU A 48 3.28 10.87 16.17
C LEU A 48 2.96 11.08 17.66
N ALA A 49 3.70 10.44 18.57
CA ALA A 49 3.60 10.70 19.99
C ALA A 49 4.21 12.08 20.34
N GLU A 50 5.37 12.41 19.76
CA GLU A 50 6.03 13.71 19.89
C GLU A 50 5.17 14.86 19.34
N TYR A 51 4.44 14.61 18.24
CA TYR A 51 3.45 15.52 17.67
C TYR A 51 2.51 16.12 18.73
N ARG A 52 2.08 15.31 19.70
CA ARG A 52 1.11 15.69 20.74
C ARG A 52 1.72 16.57 21.83
N THR A 53 3.03 16.56 21.98
CA THR A 53 3.73 17.19 23.12
C THR A 53 4.46 18.47 22.74
N THR A 54 5.10 18.54 21.58
CA THR A 54 5.97 19.66 21.18
C THR A 54 5.34 20.58 20.13
N GLY A 55 4.36 20.09 19.36
CA GLY A 55 3.82 20.80 18.20
C GLY A 55 4.78 20.77 17.01
N TRP A 56 4.26 20.80 15.78
CA TRP A 56 5.05 20.62 14.56
C TRP A 56 5.55 21.93 13.93
N ASP A 57 6.82 21.92 13.56
CA ASP A 57 7.42 22.83 12.58
C ASP A 57 7.76 22.08 11.28
N SER A 58 8.21 22.80 10.25
CA SER A 58 8.51 22.26 8.93
C SER A 58 9.70 21.30 8.93
N ASP A 59 10.67 21.52 9.80
CA ASP A 59 11.91 20.75 9.82
C ASP A 59 11.63 19.34 10.35
N LEU A 60 10.78 19.23 11.38
CA LEU A 60 10.30 17.96 11.88
C LEU A 60 9.49 17.20 10.81
N ALA A 61 8.72 17.91 9.98
CA ALA A 61 7.98 17.29 8.87
C ALA A 61 8.91 16.64 7.84
N ASP A 62 9.97 17.34 7.44
CA ASP A 62 10.95 16.84 6.46
C ASP A 62 11.73 15.63 6.97
N ASP A 63 12.09 15.62 8.26
CA ASP A 63 12.73 14.48 8.91
C ASP A 63 11.84 13.23 8.83
N HIS A 64 10.54 13.38 9.10
CA HIS A 64 9.60 12.26 9.08
C HIS A 64 9.21 11.81 7.67
N VAL A 65 9.15 12.72 6.70
CA VAL A 65 9.04 12.35 5.27
C VAL A 65 10.23 11.49 4.87
N SER A 66 11.44 11.84 5.31
CA SER A 66 12.66 11.10 4.99
C SER A 66 12.60 9.65 5.48
N LEU A 67 11.99 9.38 6.64
CA LEU A 67 11.78 8.03 7.17
C LEU A 67 10.99 7.13 6.21
N LEU A 68 9.96 7.67 5.57
CA LEU A 68 9.11 6.93 4.62
C LEU A 68 9.81 6.59 3.30
N THR A 69 10.88 7.32 2.96
CA THR A 69 11.63 7.10 1.71
C THR A 69 12.68 6.00 1.85
N LYS A 70 13.30 5.85 3.03
CA LYS A 70 14.38 4.90 3.33
C LYS A 70 14.13 3.47 2.80
N PRO A 71 12.96 2.85 3.00
CA PRO A 71 12.75 1.45 2.59
C PRO A 71 12.45 1.27 1.10
N ILE A 72 12.20 2.33 0.31
CA ILE A 72 11.71 2.21 -1.08
C ILE A 72 12.77 1.65 -2.03
N GLU A 73 13.99 2.17 -1.99
CA GLU A 73 15.08 1.74 -2.87
C GLU A 73 15.53 0.30 -2.55
N PRO A 74 15.83 -0.06 -1.28
CA PRO A 74 16.14 -1.44 -0.92
C PRO A 74 15.05 -2.44 -1.33
N THR A 75 13.77 -2.06 -1.18
CA THR A 75 12.65 -2.91 -1.63
C THR A 75 12.62 -3.08 -3.15
N SER A 76 12.96 -2.03 -3.90
CA SER A 76 13.01 -2.09 -5.37
C SER A 76 14.11 -3.03 -5.84
N ILE A 77 15.31 -2.92 -5.24
CA ILE A 77 16.43 -3.83 -5.50
C ILE A 77 16.06 -5.27 -5.14
N GLY A 78 15.42 -5.47 -3.99
CA GLY A 78 14.94 -6.79 -3.55
C GLY A 78 13.97 -7.44 -4.54
N ILE A 79 13.03 -6.69 -5.11
CA ILE A 79 12.09 -7.21 -6.13
C ILE A 79 12.85 -7.75 -7.35
N ASP A 80 13.83 -7.00 -7.86
CA ASP A 80 14.56 -7.39 -9.05
C ASP A 80 15.46 -8.60 -8.80
N LEU A 81 16.12 -8.64 -7.64
CA LEU A 81 16.94 -9.80 -7.21
C LEU A 81 16.10 -11.06 -7.05
N LEU A 82 14.92 -10.97 -6.43
CA LEU A 82 14.01 -12.10 -6.25
C LEU A 82 13.52 -12.66 -7.59
N ARG A 83 13.18 -11.79 -8.55
CA ARG A 83 12.79 -12.22 -9.90
C ARG A 83 13.91 -12.94 -10.62
N GLN A 84 15.14 -12.43 -10.52
CA GLN A 84 16.32 -13.09 -11.11
C GLN A 84 16.60 -14.45 -10.46
N GLY A 85 16.29 -14.59 -9.16
CA GLY A 85 16.39 -15.85 -8.42
C GLY A 85 15.23 -16.83 -8.62
N GLY A 86 14.18 -16.47 -9.35
CA GLY A 86 12.99 -17.32 -9.54
C GLY A 86 12.00 -17.31 -8.37
N HIS A 87 12.10 -16.34 -7.48
CA HIS A 87 11.21 -16.14 -6.31
C HIS A 87 10.05 -15.18 -6.65
N ASP A 88 9.28 -15.49 -7.70
CA ASP A 88 8.25 -14.59 -8.24
C ASP A 88 7.16 -14.22 -7.23
N VAL A 89 6.80 -15.15 -6.34
CA VAL A 89 5.80 -14.93 -5.30
C VAL A 89 6.27 -13.87 -4.30
N GLN A 90 7.49 -14.03 -3.79
CA GLN A 90 8.08 -13.09 -2.86
C GLN A 90 8.30 -11.72 -3.53
N ALA A 91 8.71 -11.70 -4.80
CA ALA A 91 8.81 -10.47 -5.58
C ALA A 91 7.47 -9.75 -5.73
N ASP A 92 6.38 -10.48 -6.00
CA ASP A 92 5.02 -9.94 -6.10
C ASP A 92 4.57 -9.33 -4.75
N LEU A 93 4.88 -9.99 -3.63
CA LEU A 93 4.58 -9.49 -2.29
C LEU A 93 5.34 -8.18 -2.00
N LEU A 94 6.66 -8.12 -2.27
CA LEU A 94 7.42 -6.87 -2.13
C LEU A 94 6.91 -5.78 -3.06
N ALA A 95 6.47 -6.11 -4.28
CA ALA A 95 5.92 -5.14 -5.22
C ALA A 95 4.60 -4.52 -4.72
N ILE A 96 3.75 -5.31 -4.05
CA ILE A 96 2.54 -4.81 -3.37
C ILE A 96 2.95 -3.85 -2.25
N THR A 97 3.89 -4.26 -1.40
CA THR A 97 4.39 -3.46 -0.28
C THR A 97 5.00 -2.14 -0.76
N ARG A 98 5.85 -2.16 -1.79
CA ARG A 98 6.41 -0.97 -2.43
C ARG A 98 5.32 0.00 -2.91
N ARG A 99 4.27 -0.52 -3.54
CA ARG A 99 3.16 0.32 -4.01
C ARG A 99 2.42 0.96 -2.84
N THR A 100 2.24 0.24 -1.73
CA THR A 100 1.64 0.78 -0.50
C THR A 100 2.52 1.88 0.09
N MET A 101 3.83 1.66 0.20
CA MET A 101 4.79 2.67 0.67
C MET A 101 4.74 3.94 -0.18
N MET A 102 4.78 3.82 -1.51
CA MET A 102 4.70 4.98 -2.41
C MET A 102 3.40 5.76 -2.27
N ARG A 103 2.26 5.08 -2.08
CA ARG A 103 0.96 5.76 -1.86
C ARG A 103 0.93 6.49 -0.53
N ALA A 104 1.44 5.86 0.53
CA ALA A 104 1.55 6.48 1.85
C ALA A 104 2.45 7.73 1.79
N LEU A 105 3.64 7.60 1.18
CA LEU A 105 4.56 8.72 0.96
C LEU A 105 3.91 9.85 0.16
N GLY A 106 3.25 9.53 -0.95
CA GLY A 106 2.57 10.55 -1.77
C GLY A 106 1.51 11.33 -0.99
N SER A 107 0.70 10.64 -0.18
CA SER A 107 -0.30 11.29 0.68
C SER A 107 0.33 12.19 1.74
N VAL A 108 1.47 11.80 2.30
CA VAL A 108 2.18 12.61 3.30
C VAL A 108 2.82 13.83 2.66
N LEU A 109 3.48 13.67 1.51
CA LEU A 109 4.08 14.77 0.75
C LEU A 109 3.05 15.84 0.38
N GLU A 110 1.88 15.43 -0.10
CA GLU A 110 0.79 16.36 -0.42
C GLU A 110 0.38 17.21 0.80
N GLN A 111 0.29 16.61 1.98
CA GLN A 111 -0.06 17.34 3.20
C GLN A 111 1.11 18.17 3.75
N ALA A 112 2.35 17.74 3.55
CA ALA A 112 3.53 18.51 3.92
C ALA A 112 3.64 19.79 3.07
N GLU A 113 3.40 19.69 1.76
CA GLU A 113 3.28 20.84 0.87
C GLU A 113 2.15 21.78 1.30
N ASN A 114 0.99 21.23 1.68
CA ASN A 114 -0.12 22.03 2.19
C ASN A 114 0.24 22.79 3.49
N LEU A 115 0.99 22.16 4.40
CA LEU A 115 1.49 22.81 5.62
C LEU A 115 2.48 23.93 5.28
N ALA A 116 3.40 23.70 4.34
CA ALA A 116 4.37 24.71 3.93
C ALA A 116 3.69 25.98 3.38
N VAL A 117 2.60 25.83 2.62
CA VAL A 117 1.82 26.96 2.09
C VAL A 117 1.12 27.77 3.21
N HIS A 118 0.66 27.10 4.27
CA HIS A 118 -0.11 27.72 5.36
C HIS A 118 0.71 27.95 6.63
N ALA A 119 2.04 27.81 6.57
CA ALA A 119 2.91 27.76 7.75
C ALA A 119 2.73 28.99 8.67
N ASP A 120 2.60 30.18 8.10
CA ASP A 120 2.46 31.45 8.84
C ASP A 120 1.07 32.10 8.70
N GLY A 121 0.10 31.32 8.20
CA GLY A 121 -1.20 31.84 7.77
C GLY A 121 -2.41 31.36 8.58
N PRO A 122 -3.58 32.01 8.39
CA PRO A 122 -4.85 31.44 8.83
C PRO A 122 -5.04 30.10 8.12
N GLY A 123 -5.13 29.01 8.89
CA GLY A 123 -5.22 27.64 8.36
C GLY A 123 -4.08 26.71 8.82
N ARG A 124 -3.01 27.23 9.45
CA ARG A 124 -1.90 26.39 9.97
C ARG A 124 -2.41 25.22 10.81
N ALA A 125 -3.30 25.46 11.77
CA ALA A 125 -3.80 24.42 12.67
C ALA A 125 -4.51 23.27 11.94
N GLU A 126 -5.24 23.58 10.87
CA GLU A 126 -5.91 22.58 10.03
C GLU A 126 -4.91 21.80 9.18
N ALA A 127 -3.94 22.49 8.55
CA ALA A 127 -2.89 21.85 7.75
C ALA A 127 -2.01 20.91 8.59
N VAL A 128 -1.67 21.35 9.82
CA VAL A 128 -1.04 20.54 10.87
C VAL A 128 -1.88 19.27 11.11
N GLU A 129 -3.17 19.40 11.46
CA GLU A 129 -4.02 18.23 11.72
C GLU A 129 -4.14 17.26 10.52
N HIS A 130 -4.26 17.78 9.29
CA HIS A 130 -4.27 16.93 8.08
C HIS A 130 -2.95 16.17 7.86
N LEU A 131 -1.82 16.82 8.10
CA LEU A 131 -0.51 16.16 8.03
C LEU A 131 -0.38 15.06 9.07
N ARG A 132 -0.82 15.32 10.32
CA ARG A 132 -0.88 14.30 11.37
C ARG A 132 -1.71 13.09 10.96
N GLN A 133 -2.88 13.33 10.36
CA GLN A 133 -3.76 12.26 9.88
C GLN A 133 -3.11 11.48 8.73
N ALA A 134 -2.38 12.13 7.83
CA ALA A 134 -1.64 11.47 6.77
C ALA A 134 -0.53 10.56 7.31
N PHE A 135 0.24 11.02 8.30
CA PHE A 135 1.25 10.18 8.97
C PHE A 135 0.64 8.98 9.71
N GLU A 136 -0.49 9.17 10.41
CA GLU A 136 -1.21 8.05 11.05
C GLU A 136 -1.72 7.06 10.00
N GLY A 137 -2.30 7.54 8.90
CA GLY A 137 -2.76 6.72 7.79
C GLY A 137 -1.62 5.94 7.11
N ALA A 138 -0.46 6.59 6.95
CA ALA A 138 0.76 5.95 6.48
C ALA A 138 1.19 4.82 7.42
N ARG A 139 1.27 5.09 8.73
CA ARG A 139 1.63 4.09 9.75
C ARG A 139 0.72 2.86 9.68
N VAL A 140 -0.60 3.06 9.70
CA VAL A 140 -1.59 1.96 9.59
C VAL A 140 -1.38 1.14 8.31
N SER A 141 -1.18 1.82 7.18
CA SER A 141 -0.98 1.15 5.88
C SER A 141 0.32 0.33 5.84
N LEU A 142 1.40 0.87 6.42
CA LEU A 142 2.69 0.19 6.51
C LEU A 142 2.65 -1.00 7.47
N THR A 143 1.96 -0.87 8.61
CA THR A 143 1.73 -1.99 9.54
C THR A 143 0.97 -3.11 8.83
N ALA A 144 -0.12 -2.81 8.12
CA ALA A 144 -0.88 -3.81 7.37
C ALA A 144 -0.04 -4.49 6.26
N ALA A 145 0.86 -3.75 5.60
CA ALA A 145 1.80 -4.32 4.63
C ALA A 145 2.84 -5.23 5.30
N SER A 146 3.37 -4.83 6.47
CA SER A 146 4.28 -5.65 7.27
C SER A 146 3.61 -6.95 7.73
N GLU A 147 2.37 -6.90 8.21
CA GLU A 147 1.59 -8.07 8.60
C GLU A 147 1.28 -9.01 7.43
N LEU A 148 1.14 -8.48 6.21
CA LEU A 148 1.00 -9.31 5.02
C LEU A 148 2.28 -10.14 4.76
N LEU A 149 3.44 -9.51 4.86
CA LEU A 149 4.72 -10.19 4.69
C LEU A 149 4.95 -11.20 5.83
N GLN A 150 4.69 -10.81 7.08
CA GLN A 150 4.86 -11.67 8.25
C GLN A 150 3.98 -12.92 8.17
N ARG A 151 2.71 -12.79 7.76
CA ARG A 151 1.83 -13.95 7.57
C ARG A 151 2.37 -14.95 6.54
N HIS A 152 3.04 -14.45 5.49
CA HIS A 152 3.67 -15.33 4.50
C HIS A 152 4.85 -16.11 5.12
N LEU A 153 5.66 -15.46 5.95
CA LEU A 153 6.79 -16.09 6.64
C LEU A 153 6.34 -17.15 7.67
N GLU A 154 5.22 -16.91 8.34
CA GLU A 154 4.65 -17.85 9.33
C GLU A 154 3.94 -19.03 8.68
N THR A 155 3.30 -18.79 7.53
CA THR A 155 2.56 -19.82 6.79
C THR A 155 2.99 -19.80 5.32
N PRO A 156 4.10 -20.46 4.97
CA PRO A 156 4.56 -20.53 3.58
C PRO A 156 3.43 -21.09 2.72
N VAL A 157 2.97 -20.30 1.74
CA VAL A 157 1.87 -20.71 0.87
C VAL A 157 2.33 -21.93 0.06
N PRO A 158 1.61 -23.07 0.10
CA PRO A 158 2.04 -24.23 -0.65
C PRO A 158 2.13 -23.91 -2.15
N PRO A 159 3.17 -24.39 -2.86
CA PRO A 159 3.29 -24.20 -4.29
C PRO A 159 2.02 -24.73 -4.98
N GLY A 160 1.37 -23.89 -5.81
CA GLY A 160 0.15 -24.22 -6.56
C GLY A 160 -1.14 -23.48 -6.14
N VAL A 161 -1.19 -22.80 -4.99
CA VAL A 161 -2.32 -21.89 -4.68
C VAL A 161 -2.20 -20.58 -5.47
N LEU A 162 -0.98 -20.10 -5.67
CA LEU A 162 -0.72 -18.81 -6.33
C LEU A 162 -0.65 -18.91 -7.86
N GLU A 163 -0.31 -20.07 -8.43
CA GLU A 163 -0.44 -20.33 -9.86
C GLU A 163 -1.90 -20.17 -10.31
N ARG A 164 -2.86 -20.57 -9.48
CA ARG A 164 -4.29 -20.35 -9.74
C ARG A 164 -4.65 -18.85 -9.69
N SER A 165 -4.04 -18.08 -8.80
CA SER A 165 -4.25 -16.62 -8.71
C SER A 165 -3.53 -15.84 -9.82
N ALA A 166 -2.36 -16.28 -10.25
CA ALA A 166 -1.64 -15.74 -11.40
C ALA A 166 -2.37 -16.09 -12.71
N ALA A 167 -2.80 -17.34 -12.87
CA ALA A 167 -3.65 -17.77 -13.98
C ALA A 167 -4.98 -17.00 -14.00
N ALA A 168 -5.64 -16.78 -12.85
CA ALA A 168 -6.85 -15.97 -12.77
C ALA A 168 -6.60 -14.49 -13.15
N ARG A 169 -5.45 -13.91 -12.75
CA ARG A 169 -5.05 -12.54 -13.16
C ARG A 169 -4.75 -12.47 -14.66
N THR A 170 -4.12 -13.49 -15.24
CA THR A 170 -3.86 -13.59 -16.68
C THR A 170 -5.17 -13.75 -17.46
N VAL A 171 -6.11 -14.58 -16.99
CA VAL A 171 -7.44 -14.73 -17.60
C VAL A 171 -8.25 -13.43 -17.53
N SER A 172 -8.22 -12.70 -16.40
CA SER A 172 -8.87 -11.38 -16.28
C SER A 172 -8.24 -10.31 -17.17
N ARG A 173 -6.96 -10.45 -17.52
CA ARG A 173 -6.24 -9.52 -18.42
C ARG A 173 -6.43 -9.89 -19.90
N VAL A 174 -6.76 -11.15 -20.20
CA VAL A 174 -6.97 -11.68 -21.56
C VAL A 174 -8.45 -11.61 -21.98
N LEU A 175 -9.38 -11.38 -21.05
CA LEU A 175 -10.73 -10.98 -21.44
C LEU A 175 -10.66 -9.60 -22.11
N PRO A 176 -10.94 -9.50 -23.43
CA PRO A 176 -11.04 -8.18 -24.04
C PRO A 176 -12.13 -7.42 -23.31
N SER A 177 -11.79 -6.22 -22.83
CA SER A 177 -12.79 -5.20 -22.52
C SER A 177 -13.41 -4.75 -23.84
N GLY A 178 -14.22 -5.63 -24.43
CA GLY A 178 -15.06 -5.31 -25.56
C GLY A 178 -16.11 -4.32 -25.08
N PRO A 179 -16.38 -3.23 -25.82
CA PRO A 179 -17.50 -2.37 -25.49
C PRO A 179 -18.74 -3.25 -25.53
N ALA A 180 -19.47 -3.33 -24.41
CA ALA A 180 -20.83 -3.83 -24.41
C ALA A 180 -21.65 -2.83 -25.25
N ALA A 181 -21.67 -3.05 -26.57
CA ALA A 181 -22.61 -2.40 -27.45
C ALA A 181 -24.00 -2.78 -26.94
N ARG A 182 -24.64 -1.85 -26.23
CA ARG A 182 -26.09 -1.87 -26.06
C ARG A 182 -26.67 -2.03 -27.46
N PRO A 183 -27.42 -3.10 -27.77
CA PRO A 183 -28.19 -3.11 -29.00
C PRO A 183 -29.15 -1.93 -28.91
N ALA A 184 -29.03 -1.00 -29.86
CA ALA A 184 -30.03 0.02 -30.08
C ALA A 184 -31.37 -0.69 -30.33
N PRO A 185 -32.48 -0.25 -29.71
CA PRO A 185 -33.78 -0.81 -30.04
C PRO A 185 -34.11 -0.49 -31.51
N ASP A 186 -34.39 -1.55 -32.26
CA ASP A 186 -34.85 -1.52 -33.64
C ASP A 186 -36.17 -0.72 -33.71
N PRO A 187 -36.30 0.32 -34.57
CA PRO A 187 -37.50 1.16 -34.66
C PRO A 187 -38.71 0.47 -35.33
N SER A 188 -38.70 -0.86 -35.43
CA SER A 188 -39.69 -1.65 -36.16
C SER A 188 -40.59 -2.47 -35.23
N THR A 189 -41.18 -1.85 -34.20
CA THR A 189 -42.28 -2.48 -33.43
C THR A 189 -43.45 -1.50 -33.27
N PRO A 190 -44.66 -1.83 -33.73
CA PRO A 190 -45.81 -0.93 -33.65
C PRO A 190 -46.25 -0.72 -32.18
N ALA A 191 -46.54 0.54 -31.86
CA ALA A 191 -46.98 0.99 -30.54
C ALA A 191 -48.33 0.39 -30.15
N VAL A 192 -48.37 -0.36 -29.04
CA VAL A 192 -49.62 -0.67 -28.35
C VAL A 192 -50.07 0.60 -27.63
N GLN A 193 -51.12 1.22 -28.17
CA GLN A 193 -51.89 2.23 -27.47
C GLN A 193 -52.55 1.59 -26.25
N ALA A 194 -52.32 2.16 -25.07
CA ALA A 194 -53.25 2.05 -23.96
C ALA A 194 -53.50 3.46 -23.42
N ALA A 195 -54.79 3.77 -23.36
CA ALA A 195 -55.36 5.09 -23.28
C ALA A 195 -55.06 5.81 -21.96
N ALA A 196 -55.11 7.14 -22.09
CA ALA A 196 -55.14 8.10 -21.01
C ALA A 196 -56.25 7.83 -19.98
N SER A 197 -55.99 8.18 -18.72
CA SER A 197 -56.89 9.05 -17.96
C SER A 197 -56.13 9.74 -16.83
N SER A 198 -56.09 11.06 -16.95
CA SER A 198 -55.66 12.05 -15.96
C SER A 198 -56.47 11.92 -14.67
N THR A 199 -55.95 12.49 -13.56
CA THR A 199 -56.61 13.56 -12.77
C THR A 199 -56.12 13.58 -11.31
N THR A 200 -55.33 14.62 -11.02
CA THR A 200 -55.49 15.59 -9.92
C THR A 200 -55.36 15.15 -8.47
N ALA A 201 -54.26 15.61 -7.86
CA ALA A 201 -54.11 15.87 -6.44
C ALA A 201 -55.01 17.02 -5.95
N PRO A 202 -55.25 17.12 -4.63
CA PRO A 202 -55.36 18.44 -4.01
C PRO A 202 -54.29 18.69 -2.95
N ALA A 203 -53.85 19.93 -2.91
CA ALA A 203 -52.93 20.51 -1.94
C ALA A 203 -53.64 20.92 -0.63
N ARG A 204 -52.86 20.92 0.45
CA ARG A 204 -52.90 21.77 1.66
C ARG A 204 -54.22 22.44 2.08
N ARG A 205 -54.57 22.25 3.37
CA ARG A 205 -54.31 23.21 4.45
C ARG A 205 -53.94 22.48 5.72
#